data_AF-R7UFZ5-F1
#
_entry.id   AF-R7UFZ5-F1
#
_cell.length_a   1.000
_cell.length_b   1.000
_cell.length_c   1.000
_cell.angle_alpha   90.00
_cell.angle_beta   90.00
_cell.angle_gamma   90.00
#
_symmetry.space_group_name_H-M   'P 1'
#
loop_
_entity.id
_entity.type
_entity.pdbx_description
1 polymer ?
#
loop_
_entity_poly.entity_id
_entity_poly.type
_entity_poly.pdbx_seq_one_letter_code
_entity_poly.pdbx_strand_id
1 'polypeptide(L)'
;VAWFVSHCNTQSKREAYAAELGKYIPVDIWGRCGNFSCGNKYQRGDCDKEILNKDYKFYLSFENSICEGYVTEKLWRLIMQPITSIPITLGGVAYHNILPERTFLDIKDFSSPKALADHLKEIDREDAQFNEIIRRKNSL
;
A
#
# COMPACT_ATOMS: atom_id res chain seq x y z
N VAL A 1 7.37 -3.59 -3.99
CA VAL A 1 6.10 -3.13 -3.38
C VAL A 1 5.42 -4.32 -2.74
N ALA A 2 4.85 -4.22 -1.54
CA ALA A 2 4.13 -5.33 -0.90
C ALA A 2 2.62 -5.18 -1.00
N TRP A 3 1.91 -6.30 -1.06
CA TRP A 3 0.46 -6.34 -0.95
C TRP A 3 -0.02 -7.58 -0.20
N PHE A 4 -0.64 -7.39 0.97
CA PHE A 4 -1.17 -8.49 1.78
C PHE A 4 -2.66 -8.67 1.49
N VAL A 5 -3.02 -9.81 0.90
CA VAL A 5 -4.34 -10.04 0.34
C VAL A 5 -4.74 -11.52 0.40
N SER A 6 -5.96 -11.74 0.92
CA SER A 6 -6.56 -13.07 1.05
C SER A 6 -7.95 -13.18 0.41
N HIS A 7 -8.49 -12.08 -0.12
CA HIS A 7 -9.77 -12.02 -0.82
C HIS A 7 -9.52 -11.65 -2.29
N CYS A 8 -9.58 -12.66 -3.15
CA CYS A 8 -9.31 -12.56 -4.57
C CYS A 8 -10.64 -12.40 -5.32
N ASN A 9 -10.64 -11.64 -6.42
CA ASN A 9 -11.85 -11.21 -7.15
C ASN A 9 -12.75 -10.29 -6.32
N THR A 10 -12.47 -8.99 -6.38
CA THR A 10 -13.21 -7.99 -5.62
C THR A 10 -14.02 -7.07 -6.53
N GLN A 11 -15.01 -6.38 -5.96
CA GLN A 11 -15.79 -5.38 -6.70
C GLN A 11 -14.88 -4.28 -7.25
N SER A 12 -13.87 -3.87 -6.48
CA SER A 12 -12.92 -2.83 -6.86
C SER A 12 -11.97 -3.21 -8.00
N LYS A 13 -11.89 -4.50 -8.39
CA LYS A 13 -10.90 -5.00 -9.35
C LYS A 13 -9.46 -4.63 -9.00
N ARG A 14 -9.18 -4.48 -7.70
CA ARG A 14 -7.85 -4.14 -7.18
C ARG A 14 -6.78 -5.15 -7.60
N GLU A 15 -7.16 -6.41 -7.82
CA GLU A 15 -6.29 -7.44 -8.37
C GLU A 15 -5.82 -7.13 -9.79
N ALA A 16 -6.69 -6.56 -10.63
CA ALA A 16 -6.33 -6.17 -11.99
C ALA A 16 -5.38 -4.95 -11.96
N TYR A 17 -5.63 -3.98 -11.07
CA TYR A 17 -4.75 -2.83 -10.90
C TYR A 17 -3.36 -3.27 -10.40
N ALA A 18 -3.30 -4.13 -9.38
CA ALA A 18 -2.04 -4.65 -8.86
C ALA A 18 -1.26 -5.46 -9.91
N ALA A 19 -1.95 -6.26 -10.73
CA ALA A 19 -1.34 -7.01 -11.83
C ALA A 19 -0.79 -6.07 -12.92
N GLU A 20 -1.53 -5.02 -13.29
CA GLU A 20 -1.06 -4.01 -14.26
C GLU A 20 0.15 -3.24 -13.72
N LEU A 21 0.10 -2.79 -12.46
CA LEU A 21 1.23 -2.14 -11.78
C LEU A 21 2.46 -3.05 -11.76
N GLY A 22 2.26 -4.35 -11.50
CA GLY A 22 3.29 -5.38 -11.47
C GLY A 22 4.10 -5.53 -12.76
N LYS A 23 3.60 -5.04 -13.90
CA LYS A 23 4.34 -5.01 -15.16
C LYS A 23 5.47 -3.98 -15.17
N TYR A 24 5.40 -2.97 -14.31
CA TYR A 24 6.31 -1.82 -14.32
C TYR A 24 7.19 -1.73 -13.06
N ILE A 25 6.76 -2.33 -11.95
CA ILE A 25 7.51 -2.41 -10.70
C ILE A 25 7.18 -3.73 -9.97
N PRO A 26 8.13 -4.41 -9.32
CA PRO A 26 7.84 -5.65 -8.60
C PRO A 26 6.80 -5.45 -7.49
N VAL A 27 5.74 -6.26 -7.55
CA VAL A 27 4.67 -6.32 -6.54
C VAL A 27 4.64 -7.73 -5.93
N ASP A 28 5.06 -7.83 -4.68
CA ASP A 28 5.06 -9.07 -3.92
C ASP A 28 3.70 -9.24 -3.24
N ILE A 29 3.00 -10.30 -3.64
CA ILE A 29 1.64 -10.59 -3.19
C ILE A 29 1.70 -11.65 -2.09
N TRP A 30 1.35 -11.23 -0.87
CA TRP A 30 1.34 -12.04 0.33
C TRP A 30 -0.08 -12.52 0.67
N GLY A 31 -0.23 -13.77 1.08
CA GLY A 31 -1.50 -14.37 1.46
C GLY A 31 -2.12 -15.23 0.37
N ARG A 32 -3.40 -15.57 0.49
CA ARG A 32 -4.07 -16.59 -0.35
C ARG A 32 -4.13 -16.24 -1.84
N CYS A 33 -3.97 -14.97 -2.21
CA CYS A 33 -4.01 -14.52 -3.60
C CYS A 33 -2.63 -14.40 -4.25
N GLY A 34 -1.56 -14.77 -3.55
CA GLY A 34 -0.20 -14.72 -4.05
C GLY A 34 0.64 -15.90 -3.59
N ASN A 35 1.94 -15.83 -3.87
CA ASN A 35 2.88 -16.92 -3.62
C ASN A 35 3.66 -16.75 -2.32
N PHE A 36 3.60 -15.57 -1.70
CA PHE A 36 4.29 -15.32 -0.43
C PHE A 36 3.36 -15.61 0.75
N SER A 37 3.90 -16.23 1.80
CA SER A 37 3.16 -16.48 3.03
C SER A 37 4.05 -16.30 4.24
N CYS A 38 3.43 -15.88 5.35
CA CYS A 38 4.07 -15.78 6.66
C CYS A 38 4.45 -17.13 7.27
N GLY A 39 4.02 -18.24 6.65
CA GLY A 39 4.11 -19.58 7.24
C GLY A 39 3.57 -19.60 8.68
N ASN A 40 4.17 -20.46 9.51
CA ASN A 40 3.84 -20.59 10.94
C ASN A 40 4.82 -19.83 11.86
N LYS A 41 5.77 -19.07 11.28
CA LYS A 41 6.89 -18.46 12.02
C LYS A 41 6.48 -17.25 12.85
N TYR A 42 5.44 -16.54 12.41
CA TYR A 42 4.98 -15.30 13.02
C TYR A 42 3.66 -15.52 13.75
N GLN A 43 3.48 -14.83 14.88
CA GLN A 43 2.16 -14.74 15.51
C GLN A 43 1.17 -14.04 14.55
N ARG A 44 -0.12 -14.37 14.66
CA ARG A 44 -1.18 -13.76 13.85
C ARG A 44 -1.17 -12.24 14.06
N GLY A 45 -0.74 -11.49 13.04
CA GLY A 45 -0.80 -10.02 13.02
C GLY A 45 0.54 -9.28 13.08
N ASP A 46 1.65 -9.96 13.42
CA ASP A 46 2.98 -9.32 13.48
C ASP A 46 3.80 -9.50 12.20
N CYS A 47 3.52 -10.56 11.44
CA CYS A 47 4.25 -10.88 10.22
C CYS A 47 4.32 -9.71 9.23
N ASP A 48 3.18 -9.11 8.92
CA ASP A 48 3.12 -8.07 7.91
C ASP A 48 3.83 -6.81 8.42
N LYS A 49 3.65 -6.43 9.68
CA LYS A 49 4.38 -5.31 10.28
C LYS A 49 5.90 -5.50 10.20
N GLU A 50 6.42 -6.67 10.57
CA GLU A 50 7.85 -6.94 10.52
C GLU A 50 8.40 -6.92 9.09
N ILE A 51 7.72 -7.60 8.17
CA ILE A 51 8.11 -7.67 6.76
C ILE A 51 8.07 -6.28 6.12
N LEU A 52 6.99 -5.52 6.35
CA LEU A 52 6.84 -4.18 5.81
C LEU A 52 7.93 -3.22 6.31
N ASN A 53 8.26 -3.29 7.61
CA ASN A 53 9.32 -2.46 8.17
C ASN A 53 10.72 -2.79 7.67
N LYS A 54 10.97 -4.05 7.31
CA LYS A 54 12.31 -4.52 6.96
C LYS A 54 12.59 -4.46 5.47
N ASP A 55 11.60 -4.86 4.66
CA ASP A 55 11.84 -5.24 3.27
C ASP A 55 11.08 -4.35 2.25
N TYR A 56 10.17 -3.48 2.70
CA TYR A 56 9.28 -2.73 1.79
C TYR A 56 9.11 -1.24 2.11
N LYS A 57 9.45 -0.39 1.13
CA LYS A 57 9.15 1.05 1.16
C LYS A 57 7.67 1.38 0.89
N PHE A 58 6.97 0.53 0.13
CA PHE A 58 5.62 0.81 -0.38
C PHE A 58 4.67 -0.36 -0.13
N TYR A 59 3.42 -0.03 0.19
CA TYR A 59 2.37 -1.00 0.46
C TYR A 59 1.05 -0.63 -0.20
N LEU A 60 0.38 -1.62 -0.81
CA LEU A 60 -0.94 -1.43 -1.41
C LEU A 60 -2.06 -1.57 -0.37
N SER A 61 -2.58 -0.44 0.10
CA SER A 61 -3.75 -0.33 1.00
C SER A 61 -5.07 -0.35 0.22
N PHE A 62 -5.23 -1.31 -0.69
CA PHE A 62 -6.35 -1.36 -1.63
C PHE A 62 -7.62 -1.97 -1.03
N GLU A 63 -8.73 -1.23 -1.09
CA GLU A 63 -10.02 -1.68 -0.61
C GLU A 63 -10.70 -2.68 -1.54
N ASN A 64 -11.50 -3.58 -0.95
CA ASN A 64 -12.23 -4.61 -1.69
C ASN A 64 -13.35 -4.02 -2.57
N SER A 65 -13.86 -2.86 -2.19
CA SER A 65 -15.03 -2.22 -2.78
C SER A 65 -14.81 -0.73 -2.93
N ILE A 66 -15.36 -0.15 -4.00
CA ILE A 66 -15.33 1.30 -4.23
C ILE A 66 -16.63 1.88 -3.69
N CYS A 67 -16.67 2.10 -2.37
CA CYS A 67 -17.84 2.64 -1.67
C CYS A 67 -17.49 3.94 -0.97
N GLU A 68 -18.43 4.88 -0.92
CA GLU A 68 -18.29 6.11 -0.15
C GLU A 68 -18.16 5.78 1.35
N GLY A 69 -17.28 6.50 2.05
CA GLY A 69 -16.97 6.27 3.47
C GLY A 69 -16.24 4.96 3.80
N TYR A 70 -15.94 4.10 2.82
CA TYR A 70 -15.33 2.80 3.08
C TYR A 70 -13.79 2.89 3.14
N VAL A 71 -13.27 3.01 4.36
CA VAL A 71 -11.83 2.92 4.69
C VAL A 71 -11.65 1.95 5.85
N THR A 72 -10.75 0.98 5.69
CA THR A 72 -10.61 -0.15 6.61
C THR A 72 -9.22 -0.22 7.24
N GLU A 73 -8.93 -1.32 7.94
CA GLU A 73 -7.65 -1.59 8.57
C GLU A 73 -6.46 -1.51 7.60
N LYS A 74 -6.68 -1.71 6.29
CA LYS A 74 -5.62 -1.72 5.27
C LYS A 74 -4.86 -0.41 5.19
N LEU A 75 -5.53 0.72 5.43
CA LEU A 75 -4.90 2.03 5.54
C LEU A 75 -4.56 2.34 6.99
N TRP A 76 -5.54 2.19 7.90
CA TRP A 76 -5.38 2.62 9.28
C TRP A 76 -4.25 1.90 10.02
N ARG A 77 -3.96 0.63 9.71
CA ARG A 77 -2.82 -0.07 10.32
C ARG A 77 -1.48 0.57 9.97
N LEU A 78 -1.32 1.11 8.77
CA LEU A 78 -0.09 1.77 8.34
C LEU A 78 0.08 3.17 8.95
N ILE A 79 -1.03 3.82 9.24
CA ILE A 79 -1.05 5.13 9.89
C ILE A 79 -0.85 4.99 11.41
N MET A 80 -1.63 4.11 12.04
CA MET A 80 -1.71 4.00 13.51
C MET A 80 -0.64 3.10 14.15
N GLN A 81 0.16 2.39 13.36
CA GLN A 81 1.23 1.52 13.87
C GLN A 81 2.60 2.00 13.36
N PRO A 82 3.70 1.66 14.06
CA PRO A 82 5.04 1.98 13.59
C PRO A 82 5.43 1.06 12.42
N ILE A 83 4.86 1.37 11.25
CA ILE A 83 5.12 0.76 9.96
C ILE A 83 5.76 1.82 9.06
N THR A 84 6.94 1.49 8.53
CA THR A 84 7.82 2.37 7.74
C THR A 84 7.62 2.15 6.25
N SER A 85 6.37 1.93 5.83
CA SER A 85 5.99 1.84 4.42
C SER A 85 4.99 2.94 4.10
N ILE A 86 5.09 3.50 2.90
CA ILE A 86 4.16 4.50 2.38
C ILE A 86 2.90 3.77 1.90
N PRO A 87 1.71 4.12 2.44
CA PRO A 87 0.45 3.54 1.97
C PRO A 87 0.09 4.09 0.58
N ILE A 88 -0.27 3.18 -0.33
CA ILE A 88 -0.82 3.49 -1.65
C ILE A 88 -2.30 3.08 -1.64
N THR A 89 -3.21 4.02 -1.81
CA THR A 89 -4.64 3.80 -1.61
C THR A 89 -5.39 3.58 -2.92
N LEU A 90 -6.40 2.72 -2.86
CA LEU A 90 -7.41 2.52 -3.91
C LEU A 90 -8.73 2.28 -3.18
N GLY A 91 -9.70 3.17 -3.37
CA GLY A 91 -11.00 3.09 -2.69
C GLY A 91 -11.96 4.19 -3.12
N GLY A 92 -13.18 4.15 -2.56
CA GLY A 92 -14.26 5.09 -2.89
C GLY A 92 -14.18 6.45 -2.19
N VAL A 93 -13.30 6.58 -1.19
CA VAL A 93 -13.17 7.82 -0.40
C VAL A 93 -12.24 8.83 -1.09
N ALA A 94 -12.48 10.12 -0.81
CA ALA A 94 -11.52 11.19 -1.07
C ALA A 94 -10.49 11.22 0.07
N TYR A 95 -9.41 10.44 -0.07
CA TYR A 95 -8.41 10.27 0.99
C TYR A 95 -7.74 11.60 1.41
N HIS A 96 -7.62 12.54 0.47
CA HIS A 96 -7.12 13.90 0.72
C HIS A 96 -7.96 14.70 1.73
N ASN A 97 -9.22 14.31 1.99
CA ASN A 97 -10.07 14.94 3.00
C ASN A 97 -9.85 14.39 4.42
N ILE A 98 -9.16 13.25 4.55
CA ILE A 98 -9.00 12.54 5.83
C ILE A 98 -7.54 12.30 6.23
N LEU A 99 -6.60 12.47 5.29
CA LEU A 99 -5.17 12.38 5.54
C LEU A 99 -4.45 13.59 4.94
N PRO A 100 -3.45 14.18 5.64
CA PRO A 100 -2.65 15.25 5.08
C PRO A 100 -1.87 14.82 3.85
N GLU A 101 -1.63 15.77 2.94
CA GLU A 101 -0.78 15.56 1.78
C GLU A 101 0.61 15.04 2.17
N ARG A 102 1.21 14.25 1.28
CA ARG A 102 2.54 13.64 1.47
C ARG A 102 2.63 12.73 2.71
N THR A 103 1.54 12.06 3.07
CA THR A 103 1.53 10.96 4.06
C THR A 103 1.12 9.61 3.44
N PHE A 104 0.55 9.65 2.24
CA PHE A 104 0.09 8.53 1.44
C PHE A 104 0.17 8.89 -0.06
N LEU A 105 -0.08 7.92 -0.93
CA LEU A 105 -0.26 8.13 -2.36
C LEU A 105 -1.64 7.60 -2.78
N ASP A 106 -2.47 8.39 -3.45
CA ASP A 106 -3.71 7.90 -4.06
C ASP A 106 -3.45 7.48 -5.49
N ILE A 107 -3.92 6.30 -5.92
CA ILE A 107 -3.83 5.90 -7.33
C ILE A 107 -4.54 6.90 -8.26
N LYS A 108 -5.53 7.64 -7.75
CA LYS A 108 -6.31 8.64 -8.52
C LYS A 108 -5.48 9.86 -8.90
N ASP A 109 -4.36 10.10 -8.22
CA ASP A 109 -3.45 11.22 -8.53
C ASP A 109 -2.56 10.94 -9.75
N PHE A 110 -2.60 9.71 -10.29
CA PHE A 110 -1.77 9.27 -11.40
C PHE A 110 -2.61 8.94 -12.64
N SER A 111 -2.10 9.30 -13.81
CA SER A 111 -2.77 9.02 -15.09
C SER A 111 -2.83 7.54 -15.46
N SER A 112 -1.96 6.70 -14.86
CA SER A 112 -1.91 5.26 -15.11
C SER A 112 -1.11 4.51 -14.02
N PRO A 113 -1.24 3.17 -13.93
CA PRO A 113 -0.37 2.35 -13.08
C PRO A 113 1.12 2.50 -13.43
N LYS A 114 1.46 2.74 -14.70
CA LYS A 114 2.83 3.01 -15.11
C LYS A 114 3.33 4.34 -14.54
N ALA A 115 2.52 5.39 -14.59
CA ALA A 115 2.89 6.70 -14.03
C ALA A 115 3.12 6.60 -12.51
N LEU A 116 2.26 5.86 -11.79
CA LEU A 116 2.50 5.53 -10.40
C LEU A 116 3.83 4.78 -10.22
N ALA A 117 4.08 3.71 -10.98
CA ALA A 117 5.31 2.94 -10.88
C ALA A 117 6.58 3.77 -11.12
N ASP A 118 6.54 4.71 -12.07
CA ASP A 118 7.65 5.60 -12.35
C ASP A 118 7.90 6.55 -11.17
N HIS A 119 6.83 7.11 -10.57
CA HIS A 119 6.94 7.92 -9.35
C HIS A 119 7.46 7.14 -8.13
N LEU A 120 7.03 5.88 -7.95
CA LEU A 120 7.56 5.03 -6.88
C LEU A 120 9.08 4.80 -7.03
N LYS A 121 9.58 4.67 -8.26
CA LYS A 121 11.02 4.54 -8.52
C LYS A 121 11.78 5.82 -8.25
N GLU A 122 11.18 6.99 -8.47
CA GLU A 122 11.77 8.28 -8.09
C GLU A 122 11.94 8.37 -6.58
N ILE A 123 10.86 8.08 -5.82
CA ILE A 123 10.92 8.06 -4.35
C ILE A 123 11.93 7.02 -3.84
N ASP A 124 12.03 5.85 -4.49
CA ASP A 124 12.97 4.81 -4.10
C ASP A 124 14.44 5.22 -4.29
N ARG A 125 14.75 6.02 -5.32
CA ARG A 125 16.10 6.53 -5.60
C ARG A 125 16.51 7.67 -4.67
N GLU A 126 15.55 8.43 -4.16
CA GLU A 126 15.79 9.59 -3.32
C GLU A 126 15.36 9.37 -1.87
N ASP A 127 16.28 8.87 -1.05
CA ASP A 127 16.05 8.60 0.37
C ASP A 127 15.48 9.81 1.13
N ALA A 128 15.85 11.03 0.73
CA ALA A 128 15.32 12.26 1.31
C ALA A 128 13.79 12.39 1.14
N GLN A 129 13.26 12.09 -0.06
CA GLN A 129 11.83 12.14 -0.33
C GLN A 129 11.09 11.07 0.47
N PHE A 130 11.60 9.84 0.45
CA PHE A 130 11.04 8.74 1.24
C PHE A 130 10.99 9.08 2.74
N ASN A 131 12.12 9.53 3.30
CA ASN A 131 12.23 9.87 4.72
C ASN A 131 11.36 11.06 5.12
N GLU A 132 11.10 12.01 4.20
CA GLU A 132 10.15 13.09 4.45
C GLU A 132 8.72 12.56 4.57
N ILE A 133 8.26 11.74 3.62
CA ILE A 133 6.91 11.15 3.64
C ILE A 133 6.71 10.32 4.91
N ILE A 134 7.69 9.48 5.27
CA ILE A 134 7.63 8.68 6.49
C ILE A 134 7.58 9.55 7.75
N ARG A 135 8.39 10.62 7.85
CA ARG A 135 8.32 11.54 9.01
C ARG A 135 6.95 12.20 9.13
N ARG A 136 6.40 12.69 8.02
CA ARG A 136 5.07 13.31 8.01
C ARG A 136 3.99 12.32 8.43
N LYS A 137 4.00 11.12 7.85
CA LYS A 137 3.06 10.04 8.22
C LYS A 137 3.12 9.69 9.70
N ASN A 138 4.33 9.63 10.28
CA ASN A 138 4.51 9.29 11.69
C ASN A 138 4.22 10.46 12.65
N SER A 139 3.92 11.65 12.13
CA SER A 139 3.52 12.83 12.92
C SER A 139 2.00 13.02 13.00
N LEU A 140 1.23 12.11 12.40
CA LEU A 140 -0.24 12.04 12.50
C LEU A 140 -0.67 11.45 13.85
#